data_AF-A0A292YF01-F1
#
_entry.id   AF-A0A292YF01-F1
#
_cell.length_a   1.000
_cell.length_b   1.000
_cell.length_c   1.000
_cell.angle_alpha   90.00
_cell.angle_beta   90.00
_cell.angle_gamma   90.00
#
_symmetry.space_group_name_H-M   'P 1'
#
loop_
_entity.id
_entity.type
_entity.pdbx_description
1 polymer ?
#
loop_
_entity_poly.entity_id
_entity_poly.type
_entity_poly.pdbx_seq_one_letter_code
_entity_poly.pdbx_strand_id
1 'polypeptide(L)'
;MDATGTTRVAGDEAPDEADPDMPAARRRRWWRRSRRLPSSDATAVLAVGAAIAEDLRGGLVHDRAGRAARRLRSLLDAEAVGLAGMSGPLAWAGRPDEAATGLVDQVRRDGHRAGRAGRTLALPLPVRGEPGGVLVVVGAVPAAAARQAAAWTGEALARSRLESSAEAAERAELRALRAEISPHFVYNALTTIAAFVRSDPDRARELIRDFAEYIRHNLARRGEYTTLAGEFRAIEAYLELARAVLGERLRVQVRIAPEVLPVALPFLTLQPLVENAVQHGVERIEGGGSVQVSGEAQGTDCVIAVEDDGPGMDPEHARAALAGEGQGSGLALANVDRRLRAVYGPQYGLVIETAEGAGTRIVVRVPRFAPGVVAL
;
A
#
# COMPACT_ATOMS: atom_id res chain seq x y z
N MET A 1 2.30 65.40 11.25
CA MET A 1 2.15 64.24 12.15
C MET A 1 2.41 63.00 11.29
N ASP A 2 3.58 62.88 10.67
CA ASP A 2 4.87 62.48 11.27
C ASP A 2 4.76 61.20 12.09
N ALA A 3 5.14 60.08 11.47
CA ALA A 3 6.03 59.06 12.03
C ALA A 3 6.42 58.06 10.93
N THR A 4 7.35 58.47 10.07
CA THR A 4 8.17 57.60 9.22
C THR A 4 9.27 56.97 10.07
N GLY A 5 9.26 55.65 10.19
CA GLY A 5 10.32 54.87 10.84
C GLY A 5 11.00 53.96 9.82
N THR A 6 11.85 54.55 8.98
CA THR A 6 12.71 53.86 8.01
C THR A 6 13.97 53.34 8.71
N THR A 7 14.10 52.03 8.91
CA THR A 7 15.36 51.43 9.37
C THR A 7 16.31 51.27 8.19
N ARG A 8 17.26 52.21 8.09
CA ARG A 8 18.42 52.18 7.19
C ARG A 8 19.35 51.03 7.55
N VAL A 9 19.74 50.29 6.53
CA VAL A 9 20.94 49.45 6.48
C VAL A 9 22.12 50.34 6.08
N ALA A 10 23.12 50.47 6.96
CA ALA A 10 24.51 50.81 6.62
C ALA A 10 25.36 50.80 7.90
N GLY A 11 26.51 50.15 7.87
CA GLY A 11 27.47 50.23 8.97
C GLY A 11 28.43 49.05 8.99
N ASP A 12 29.26 48.97 7.96
CA ASP A 12 30.47 48.16 7.91
C ASP A 12 31.39 48.62 9.06
N GLU A 13 31.31 47.96 10.23
CA GLU A 13 32.25 48.17 11.33
C GLU A 13 33.58 47.52 10.95
N ALA A 14 34.48 48.35 10.42
CA ALA A 14 35.90 48.06 10.42
C ALA A 14 36.37 47.80 11.86
N PRO A 15 37.10 46.72 12.16
CA PRO A 15 37.59 46.51 13.50
C PRO A 15 38.72 47.49 13.80
N ASP A 16 38.46 48.20 14.88
CA ASP A 16 39.24 49.17 15.63
C ASP A 16 40.71 48.75 15.87
N GLU A 17 41.53 49.77 16.10
CA GLU A 17 42.99 49.78 16.13
C GLU A 17 43.60 48.65 16.98
N ALA A 18 44.58 47.96 16.38
CA ALA A 18 45.31 46.91 17.06
C ALA A 18 46.33 47.51 18.05
N ASP A 19 46.15 47.19 19.34
CA ASP A 19 47.10 47.43 20.44
C ASP A 19 48.56 47.12 20.01
N PRO A 20 49.46 48.13 20.03
CA PRO A 20 50.83 47.98 19.55
C PRO A 20 51.73 47.10 20.43
N ASP A 21 51.33 46.77 21.67
CA ASP A 21 52.16 46.02 22.62
C ASP A 21 51.91 44.50 22.66
N MET A 22 51.14 43.96 21.70
CA MET A 22 50.79 42.53 21.69
C MET A 22 51.90 41.66 21.03
N PRO A 23 52.43 40.60 21.69
CA PRO A 23 53.54 39.81 21.16
C PRO A 23 53.18 39.07 19.86
N ALA A 24 54.09 39.13 18.87
CA ALA A 24 53.91 38.65 17.49
C ALA A 24 53.41 37.20 17.33
N ALA A 25 53.62 36.35 18.34
CA ALA A 25 53.13 34.97 18.37
C ALA A 25 51.60 34.84 18.51
N ARG A 26 50.93 35.82 19.15
CA ARG A 26 49.46 35.82 19.33
C ARG A 26 48.72 36.40 18.13
N ARG A 27 49.29 37.39 17.41
CA ARG A 27 48.75 37.89 16.12
C ARG A 27 48.62 36.77 15.08
N ARG A 28 49.55 35.81 15.06
CA ARG A 28 49.51 34.63 14.17
C ARG A 28 48.50 33.55 14.57
N ARG A 29 47.97 33.56 15.80
CA ARG A 29 46.97 32.59 16.28
C ARG A 29 45.54 33.07 16.10
N TRP A 30 45.27 34.36 16.20
CA TRP A 30 43.91 34.91 16.01
C TRP A 30 43.49 34.98 14.53
N TRP A 31 44.44 35.19 13.61
CA TRP A 31 44.21 35.20 12.15
C TRP A 31 44.38 33.83 11.47
N ARG A 32 44.64 32.76 12.21
CA ARG A 32 44.65 31.38 11.67
C ARG A 32 43.28 30.74 11.80
N ARG A 33 42.38 31.26 10.96
CA ARG A 33 41.50 30.51 10.05
C ARG A 33 40.58 29.51 10.76
N SER A 34 39.33 29.86 11.06
CA SER A 34 38.25 29.83 10.05
C SER A 34 38.64 28.96 8.84
N ARG A 35 38.61 27.63 9.05
CA ARG A 35 38.74 26.64 7.97
C ARG A 35 37.56 26.80 7.02
N ARG A 36 37.70 27.72 6.07
CA ARG A 36 37.08 27.58 4.76
C ARG A 36 37.53 26.21 4.24
N LEU A 37 36.58 25.29 4.10
CA LEU A 37 36.78 24.05 3.36
C LEU A 37 37.38 24.43 2.00
N PRO A 38 38.49 23.81 1.56
CA PRO A 38 38.93 24.00 0.19
C PRO A 38 37.79 23.57 -0.72
N SER A 39 37.43 24.43 -1.68
CA SER A 39 36.43 24.16 -2.71
C SER A 39 36.94 23.10 -3.69
N SER A 40 37.15 21.87 -3.23
CA SER A 40 36.90 20.70 -4.07
C SER A 40 35.37 20.63 -4.19
N ASP A 41 34.89 21.34 -5.21
CA ASP A 41 33.52 21.49 -5.68
C ASP A 41 32.45 20.82 -4.80
N ALA A 42 31.80 21.59 -3.93
CA ALA A 42 30.71 21.09 -3.08
C ALA A 42 29.62 20.39 -3.93
N THR A 43 29.45 20.84 -5.17
CA THR A 43 28.62 20.22 -6.20
C THR A 43 29.04 18.79 -6.49
N ALA A 44 30.34 18.52 -6.66
CA ALA A 44 30.86 17.18 -6.91
C ALA A 44 30.67 16.25 -5.70
N VAL A 45 30.86 16.77 -4.49
CA VAL A 45 30.60 16.02 -3.24
C VAL A 45 29.12 15.64 -3.12
N LEU A 46 28.22 16.59 -3.37
CA LEU A 46 26.78 16.36 -3.35
C LEU A 46 26.33 15.40 -4.47
N ALA A 47 26.92 15.51 -5.67
CA ALA A 47 26.65 14.61 -6.78
C ALA A 47 27.10 13.17 -6.51
N VAL A 48 28.28 12.98 -5.88
CA VAL A 48 28.75 11.68 -5.43
C VAL A 48 27.82 11.10 -4.36
N GLY A 49 27.35 11.94 -3.42
CA GLY A 49 26.33 11.55 -2.44
C GLY A 49 25.04 11.09 -3.12
N ALA A 50 24.46 11.87 -4.03
CA ALA A 50 23.26 11.49 -4.77
C ALA A 50 23.45 10.17 -5.55
N ALA A 51 24.60 9.97 -6.18
CA ALA A 51 24.92 8.74 -6.90
C ALA A 51 25.07 7.53 -5.97
N ILE A 52 25.60 7.69 -4.75
CA ILE A 52 25.63 6.60 -3.77
C ILE A 52 24.21 6.25 -3.30
N ALA A 53 23.34 7.25 -3.09
CA ALA A 53 21.95 6.99 -2.70
C ALA A 53 21.18 6.23 -3.80
N GLU A 54 21.45 6.55 -5.08
CA GLU A 54 20.98 5.80 -6.24
C GLU A 54 21.52 4.36 -6.25
N ASP A 55 22.82 4.18 -6.04
CA ASP A 55 23.43 2.85 -5.99
C ASP A 55 22.87 2.01 -4.83
N LEU A 56 22.41 2.63 -3.74
CA LEU A 56 21.78 1.92 -2.61
C LEU A 56 20.27 1.67 -2.82
N ARG A 57 19.67 2.17 -3.90
CA ARG A 57 18.28 1.92 -4.25
C ARG A 57 18.12 0.42 -4.53
N GLY A 58 17.28 -0.27 -3.75
CA GLY A 58 17.15 -1.74 -3.77
C GLY A 58 18.02 -2.48 -2.75
N GLY A 59 18.68 -1.75 -1.84
CA GLY A 59 19.41 -2.32 -0.70
C GLY A 59 20.85 -2.73 -0.99
N LEU A 60 21.44 -3.49 -0.07
CA LEU A 60 22.85 -3.89 -0.09
C LEU A 60 23.06 -5.19 -0.90
N VAL A 61 22.67 -5.17 -2.17
CA VAL A 61 22.86 -6.28 -3.12
C VAL A 61 24.23 -6.16 -3.81
N HIS A 62 24.93 -7.27 -3.99
CA HIS A 62 26.35 -7.34 -4.38
C HIS A 62 26.84 -6.30 -5.40
N ASP A 63 26.30 -6.27 -6.62
CA ASP A 63 26.80 -5.39 -7.67
C ASP A 63 26.56 -3.89 -7.39
N ARG A 64 25.50 -3.59 -6.65
CA ARG A 64 25.10 -2.22 -6.30
C ARG A 64 25.86 -1.72 -5.08
N ALA A 65 25.96 -2.54 -4.04
CA ALA A 65 26.76 -2.30 -2.86
C ALA A 65 28.25 -2.07 -3.20
N GLY A 66 28.80 -2.80 -4.19
CA GLY A 66 30.17 -2.60 -4.66
C GLY A 66 30.39 -1.25 -5.35
N ARG A 67 29.39 -0.69 -6.05
CA ARG A 67 29.47 0.66 -6.62
C ARG A 67 29.40 1.74 -5.54
N ALA A 68 28.48 1.60 -4.60
CA ALA A 68 28.38 2.46 -3.44
C ALA A 68 29.70 2.47 -2.63
N ALA A 69 30.29 1.29 -2.38
CA ALA A 69 31.57 1.16 -1.69
C ALA A 69 32.72 1.86 -2.43
N ARG A 70 32.80 1.76 -3.75
CA ARG A 70 33.81 2.47 -4.57
C ARG A 70 33.69 3.99 -4.45
N ARG A 71 32.46 4.51 -4.50
CA ARG A 71 32.19 5.94 -4.36
C ARG A 71 32.47 6.45 -2.95
N LEU A 72 32.07 5.69 -1.91
CA LEU A 72 32.39 5.99 -0.51
C LEU A 72 33.89 5.97 -0.25
N ARG A 73 34.63 5.04 -0.83
CA ARG A 73 36.11 4.99 -0.74
C ARG A 73 36.74 6.26 -1.28
N SER A 74 36.30 6.71 -2.46
CA SER A 74 36.78 7.96 -3.08
C SER A 74 36.42 9.18 -2.22
N LEU A 75 35.19 9.22 -1.70
CA LEU A 75 34.68 10.34 -0.89
C LEU A 75 35.40 10.47 0.46
N LEU A 76 35.74 9.34 1.09
CA LEU A 76 36.41 9.29 2.39
C LEU A 76 37.94 9.31 2.29
N ASP A 77 38.50 9.29 1.07
CA ASP A 77 39.93 9.06 0.82
C ASP A 77 40.47 7.83 1.58
N ALA A 78 39.70 6.73 1.52
CA ALA A 78 39.97 5.51 2.27
C ALA A 78 40.83 4.51 1.45
N GLU A 79 41.62 3.70 2.15
CA GLU A 79 42.38 2.61 1.52
C GLU A 79 41.42 1.52 1.01
N ALA A 80 40.41 1.18 1.82
CA ALA A 80 39.31 0.30 1.44
C ALA A 80 37.99 0.67 2.15
N VAL A 81 36.87 0.37 1.49
CA VAL A 81 35.52 0.48 2.06
C VAL A 81 34.73 -0.79 1.77
N GLY A 82 34.03 -1.29 2.78
CA GLY A 82 33.15 -2.45 2.71
C GLY A 82 31.72 -2.10 3.10
N LEU A 83 30.74 -2.70 2.42
CA LEU A 83 29.31 -2.59 2.75
C LEU A 83 28.69 -3.99 2.81
N ALA A 84 28.01 -4.28 3.92
CA ALA A 84 27.32 -5.55 4.14
C ALA A 84 25.94 -5.33 4.74
N GLY A 85 24.95 -6.13 4.31
CA GLY A 85 23.69 -6.25 5.04
C GLY A 85 23.86 -6.98 6.37
N MET A 86 22.78 -7.11 7.14
CA MET A 86 22.77 -7.93 8.37
C MET A 86 22.94 -9.42 8.08
N SER A 87 22.59 -9.85 6.87
CA SER A 87 22.83 -11.17 6.33
C SER A 87 23.43 -11.05 4.93
N GLY A 88 24.13 -12.10 4.47
CA GLY A 88 24.69 -12.15 3.12
C GLY A 88 26.12 -11.60 3.01
N PRO A 89 26.65 -11.51 1.79
CA PRO A 89 28.08 -11.36 1.58
C PRO A 89 28.49 -9.88 1.56
N LEU A 90 29.76 -9.62 1.90
CA LEU A 90 30.33 -8.29 2.05
C LEU A 90 30.87 -7.77 0.71
N ALA A 91 30.38 -6.62 0.26
CA ALA A 91 30.85 -5.97 -0.97
C ALA A 91 32.00 -5.01 -0.65
N TRP A 92 33.05 -5.04 -1.46
CA TRP A 92 34.30 -4.31 -1.19
C TRP A 92 34.72 -3.39 -2.33
N ALA A 93 35.39 -2.31 -1.95
CA ALA A 93 36.23 -1.50 -2.82
C ALA A 93 37.59 -1.27 -2.16
N GLY A 94 38.68 -1.58 -2.86
CA GLY A 94 40.04 -1.54 -2.30
C GLY A 94 40.47 -2.90 -1.75
N ARG A 95 41.56 -2.92 -0.97
CA ARG A 95 42.09 -4.13 -0.33
C ARG A 95 41.78 -4.10 1.17
N PRO A 96 40.90 -4.98 1.68
CA PRO A 96 40.64 -5.07 3.12
C PRO A 96 41.86 -5.63 3.86
N ASP A 97 41.95 -5.35 5.15
CA ASP A 97 42.89 -6.04 6.05
C ASP A 97 42.27 -7.31 6.65
N GLU A 98 43.09 -8.16 7.27
CA GLU A 98 42.64 -9.44 7.85
C GLU A 98 41.58 -9.27 8.94
N ALA A 99 41.57 -8.13 9.63
CA ALA A 99 40.64 -7.85 10.72
C ALA A 99 39.22 -7.46 10.26
N ALA A 100 39.06 -7.00 9.01
CA ALA A 100 37.80 -6.44 8.51
C ALA A 100 36.60 -7.39 8.61
N THR A 101 36.77 -8.65 8.19
CA THR A 101 35.68 -9.64 8.19
C THR A 101 35.22 -9.94 9.62
N GLY A 102 36.17 -10.14 10.54
CA GLY A 102 35.86 -10.41 11.96
C GLY A 102 35.12 -9.25 12.63
N LEU A 103 35.45 -8.01 12.28
CA LEU A 103 34.75 -6.83 12.77
C LEU A 103 33.32 -6.72 12.23
N VAL A 104 33.08 -7.10 10.97
CA VAL A 104 31.70 -7.13 10.41
C VAL A 104 30.83 -8.11 11.18
N ASP A 105 31.34 -9.32 11.42
CA ASP A 105 30.60 -10.34 12.16
C ASP A 105 30.37 -9.92 13.61
N GLN A 106 31.32 -9.21 14.22
CA GLN A 106 31.13 -8.61 15.53
C GLN A 106 29.99 -7.57 15.52
N VAL A 107 30.01 -6.60 14.59
CA VAL A 107 28.96 -5.56 14.53
C VAL A 107 27.58 -6.18 14.24
N ARG A 108 27.50 -7.23 13.41
CA ARG A 108 26.26 -7.98 13.16
C ARG A 108 25.71 -8.65 14.42
N ARG A 109 26.59 -9.19 15.28
CA ARG A 109 26.19 -9.80 16.56
C ARG A 109 25.79 -8.75 17.60
N ASP A 110 26.56 -7.67 17.71
CA ASP A 110 26.37 -6.65 18.75
C ASP A 110 25.28 -5.62 18.40
N GLY A 111 24.85 -5.58 17.14
CA GLY A 111 23.77 -4.73 16.61
C GLY A 111 24.15 -3.25 16.48
N HIS A 112 24.54 -2.59 17.57
CA HIS A 112 24.71 -1.12 17.61
C HIS A 112 26.13 -0.66 17.94
N ARG A 113 27.03 -1.59 18.26
CA ARG A 113 28.40 -1.24 18.68
C ARG A 113 29.34 -1.20 17.48
N ALA A 114 30.09 -0.11 17.37
CA ALA A 114 31.18 0.01 16.42
C ALA A 114 32.37 -0.88 16.84
N GLY A 115 33.01 -1.54 15.89
CA GLY A 115 34.23 -2.32 16.10
C GLY A 115 35.45 -1.58 15.54
N ARG A 116 36.61 -1.72 16.20
CA ARG A 116 37.87 -1.14 15.70
C ARG A 116 39.04 -2.08 15.94
N ALA A 117 39.85 -2.29 14.91
CA ALA A 117 41.13 -2.98 14.99
C ALA A 117 42.16 -2.23 14.14
N GLY A 118 43.21 -1.69 14.77
CA GLY A 118 44.22 -0.90 14.07
C GLY A 118 43.64 0.29 13.28
N ARG A 119 43.79 0.23 11.95
CA ARG A 119 43.31 1.24 10.98
C ARG A 119 41.92 0.94 10.41
N THR A 120 41.27 -0.11 10.91
CA THR A 120 39.97 -0.56 10.41
C THR A 120 38.87 -0.26 11.41
N LEU A 121 37.82 0.37 10.91
CA LEU A 121 36.64 0.78 11.66
C LEU A 121 35.40 0.16 11.01
N ALA A 122 34.64 -0.62 11.77
CA ALA A 122 33.35 -1.16 11.38
C ALA A 122 32.25 -0.42 12.15
N LEU A 123 31.27 0.10 11.41
CA LEU A 123 30.18 0.93 11.94
C LEU A 123 28.84 0.31 11.55
N PRO A 124 27.87 0.21 12.47
CA PRO A 124 26.51 -0.13 12.10
C PRO A 124 25.91 0.96 11.20
N LEU A 125 25.11 0.54 10.23
CA LEU A 125 24.29 1.41 9.39
C LEU A 125 22.92 1.55 10.06
N PRO A 126 22.60 2.68 10.71
CA PRO A 126 21.31 2.86 11.35
C PRO A 126 20.23 3.06 10.28
N VAL A 127 19.27 2.14 10.21
CA VAL A 127 18.10 2.22 9.35
C VAL A 127 16.89 2.34 10.27
N ARG A 128 16.36 3.56 10.42
CA ARG A 128 15.25 3.87 11.36
C ARG A 128 15.52 3.44 12.82
N GLY A 129 16.75 3.57 13.29
CA GLY A 129 17.14 3.21 14.66
C GLY A 129 17.53 1.75 14.84
N GLU A 130 17.37 0.91 13.83
CA GLU A 130 17.79 -0.50 13.84
C GLU A 130 19.05 -0.71 12.99
N PRO A 131 19.84 -1.77 13.24
CA PRO A 131 21.00 -2.05 12.41
C PRO A 131 20.56 -2.67 11.08
N GLY A 132 20.69 -1.90 10.00
CA GLY A 132 20.35 -2.35 8.64
C GLY A 132 21.52 -2.97 7.87
N GLY A 133 22.74 -2.84 8.40
CA GLY A 133 23.97 -3.34 7.79
C GLY A 133 25.22 -2.79 8.49
N VAL A 134 26.37 -3.00 7.86
CA VAL A 134 27.68 -2.59 8.38
C VAL A 134 28.46 -1.86 7.29
N LEU A 135 29.03 -0.71 7.64
CA LEU A 135 30.05 -0.01 6.87
C LEU A 135 31.42 -0.32 7.48
N VAL A 136 32.35 -0.79 6.67
CA VAL A 136 33.76 -0.95 7.06
C VAL A 136 34.59 0.07 6.33
N VAL A 137 35.49 0.74 7.04
CA VAL A 137 36.44 1.70 6.48
C VAL A 137 37.83 1.35 6.95
N VAL A 138 38.77 1.21 6.01
CA VAL A 138 40.19 0.92 6.24
C VAL A 138 41.01 2.14 5.85
N GLY A 139 41.88 2.60 6.75
CA GLY A 139 42.84 3.67 6.49
C GLY A 139 42.80 4.81 7.50
N ALA A 140 43.44 5.94 7.17
CA ALA A 140 43.52 7.11 8.05
C ALA A 140 42.28 8.01 7.97
N VAL A 141 41.08 7.41 8.02
CA VAL A 141 39.82 8.16 7.93
C VAL A 141 39.41 8.67 9.32
N PRO A 142 39.10 9.97 9.50
CA PRO A 142 38.59 10.48 10.76
C PRO A 142 37.30 9.75 11.19
N ALA A 143 37.24 9.28 12.43
CA ALA A 143 36.08 8.55 12.94
C ALA A 143 34.76 9.35 12.86
N ALA A 144 34.82 10.69 12.87
CA ALA A 144 33.65 11.54 12.64
C ALA A 144 33.15 11.43 11.18
N ALA A 145 34.05 11.44 10.19
CA ALA A 145 33.69 11.31 8.78
C ALA A 145 33.12 9.91 8.47
N ALA A 146 33.74 8.86 9.01
CA ALA A 146 33.24 7.50 8.85
C ALA A 146 31.85 7.32 9.50
N ARG A 147 31.62 7.89 10.69
CA ARG A 147 30.29 7.90 11.33
C ARG A 147 29.24 8.67 10.52
N GLN A 148 29.62 9.81 9.94
CA GLN A 148 28.72 10.57 9.07
C GLN A 148 28.37 9.77 7.80
N ALA A 149 29.34 9.09 7.19
CA ALA A 149 29.11 8.22 6.05
C ALA A 149 28.19 7.03 6.41
N ALA A 150 28.38 6.42 7.58
CA ALA A 150 27.52 5.35 8.07
C ALA A 150 26.07 5.82 8.30
N ALA A 151 25.89 6.96 8.97
CA ALA A 151 24.57 7.55 9.21
C ALA A 151 23.87 7.90 7.89
N TRP A 152 24.57 8.54 6.97
CA TRP A 152 24.02 8.94 5.68
C TRP A 152 23.68 7.73 4.78
N THR A 153 24.52 6.69 4.79
CA THR A 153 24.24 5.41 4.09
C THR A 153 23.04 4.70 4.71
N GLY A 154 22.91 4.72 6.04
CA GLY A 154 21.74 4.21 6.76
C GLY A 154 20.45 4.93 6.37
N GLU A 155 20.48 6.26 6.26
CA GLU A 155 19.35 7.06 5.82
C GLU A 155 18.96 6.75 4.36
N ALA A 156 19.95 6.63 3.46
CA ALA A 156 19.70 6.24 2.07
C ALA A 156 19.02 4.86 1.96
N LEU A 157 19.44 3.89 2.78
CA LEU A 157 18.80 2.57 2.87
C LEU A 157 17.38 2.66 3.46
N ALA A 158 17.16 3.49 4.48
CA ALA A 158 15.84 3.71 5.08
C ALA A 158 14.86 4.28 4.04
N ARG A 159 15.30 5.28 3.29
CA ARG A 159 14.54 5.89 2.20
C ARG A 159 14.20 4.87 1.12
N SER A 160 15.17 4.08 0.65
CA SER A 160 14.91 3.06 -0.36
C SER A 160 13.88 2.03 0.10
N ARG A 161 13.91 1.59 1.37
CA ARG A 161 12.92 0.66 1.92
C ARG A 161 11.52 1.25 1.94
N LEU A 162 11.41 2.54 2.26
CA LEU A 162 10.13 3.26 2.24
C LEU A 162 9.55 3.37 0.84
N GLU A 163 10.36 3.80 -0.12
CA GLU A 163 9.96 3.91 -1.53
C GLU A 163 9.47 2.55 -2.05
N SER A 164 10.21 1.47 -1.79
CA SER A 164 9.79 0.12 -2.18
C SER A 164 8.50 -0.34 -1.50
N SER A 165 8.31 -0.02 -0.21
CA SER A 165 7.07 -0.35 0.51
C SER A 165 5.88 0.44 -0.01
N ALA A 166 6.07 1.72 -0.36
CA ALA A 166 5.03 2.57 -0.92
C ALA A 166 4.62 2.08 -2.31
N GLU A 167 5.58 1.77 -3.19
CA GLU A 167 5.30 1.17 -4.50
C GLU A 167 4.58 -0.18 -4.38
N ALA A 168 4.98 -1.02 -3.41
CA ALA A 168 4.32 -2.30 -3.18
C ALA A 168 2.86 -2.11 -2.71
N ALA A 169 2.61 -1.13 -1.83
CA ALA A 169 1.28 -0.77 -1.37
C ALA A 169 0.42 -0.23 -2.52
N GLU A 170 0.93 0.69 -3.33
CA GLU A 170 0.24 1.23 -4.50
C GLU A 170 -0.10 0.11 -5.52
N ARG A 171 0.86 -0.78 -5.81
CA ARG A 171 0.61 -1.94 -6.67
C ARG A 171 -0.39 -2.92 -6.06
N ALA A 172 -0.47 -3.03 -4.74
CA ALA A 172 -1.46 -3.87 -4.06
C ALA A 172 -2.85 -3.24 -4.13
N GLU A 173 -2.96 -1.93 -3.91
CA GLU A 173 -4.19 -1.17 -4.04
C GLU A 173 -4.74 -1.20 -5.47
N LEU A 174 -3.90 -0.98 -6.49
CA LEU A 174 -4.28 -1.12 -7.89
C LEU A 174 -4.74 -2.54 -8.24
N ARG A 175 -4.11 -3.57 -7.67
CA ARG A 175 -4.54 -4.97 -7.86
C ARG A 175 -5.88 -5.24 -7.17
N ALA A 176 -6.10 -4.70 -5.97
CA ALA A 176 -7.37 -4.81 -5.26
C ALA A 176 -8.51 -4.13 -6.03
N LEU A 177 -8.29 -2.91 -6.53
CA LEU A 177 -9.27 -2.18 -7.36
C LEU A 177 -9.59 -2.93 -8.67
N ARG A 178 -8.58 -3.52 -9.32
CA ARG A 178 -8.81 -4.35 -10.53
C ARG A 178 -9.56 -5.64 -10.25
N ALA A 179 -9.55 -6.13 -9.01
CA ALA A 179 -10.26 -7.34 -8.62
C ALA A 179 -11.75 -7.10 -8.32
N GLU A 180 -12.18 -5.84 -8.13
CA GLU A 180 -13.59 -5.50 -7.84
C GLU A 180 -14.52 -5.66 -9.05
N ILE A 181 -13.99 -5.82 -10.28
CA ILE A 181 -14.79 -6.11 -11.48
C ILE A 181 -14.31 -7.43 -12.08
N SER A 182 -15.21 -8.41 -12.25
CA SER A 182 -14.91 -9.69 -12.90
C SER A 182 -14.60 -9.48 -14.40
N PRO A 183 -13.33 -9.62 -14.85
CA PRO A 183 -12.99 -9.40 -16.26
C PRO A 183 -13.66 -10.42 -17.18
N HIS A 184 -13.85 -11.64 -16.67
CA HIS A 184 -14.55 -12.71 -17.37
C HIS A 184 -16.02 -12.35 -17.61
N PHE A 185 -16.70 -11.86 -16.58
CA PHE A 185 -18.10 -11.43 -16.71
C PHE A 185 -18.25 -10.29 -17.72
N VAL A 186 -17.35 -9.30 -17.67
CA VAL A 186 -17.33 -8.19 -18.64
C VAL A 186 -17.18 -8.70 -20.08
N TYR A 187 -16.24 -9.61 -20.32
CA TYR A 187 -16.04 -10.20 -21.65
C TYR A 187 -17.26 -10.98 -22.14
N ASN A 188 -17.86 -11.80 -21.27
CA ASN A 188 -19.04 -12.59 -21.61
C ASN A 188 -20.26 -11.69 -21.88
N ALA A 189 -20.49 -10.69 -21.04
CA ALA A 189 -21.56 -9.72 -21.23
C ALA A 189 -21.45 -9.01 -22.58
N LEU A 190 -20.26 -8.51 -22.94
CA LEU A 190 -20.04 -7.84 -24.23
C LEU A 190 -20.21 -8.79 -25.43
N THR A 191 -19.74 -10.03 -25.31
CA THR A 191 -19.91 -11.06 -26.37
C THR A 191 -21.38 -11.40 -26.58
N THR A 192 -22.13 -11.58 -25.50
CA THR A 192 -23.57 -11.80 -25.53
C THR A 192 -24.31 -10.61 -26.14
N ILE A 193 -24.00 -9.38 -25.71
CA ILE A 193 -24.59 -8.17 -26.29
C ILE A 193 -24.35 -8.12 -27.80
N ALA A 194 -23.11 -8.39 -28.24
CA ALA A 194 -22.75 -8.39 -29.67
C ALA A 194 -23.56 -9.41 -30.48
N ALA A 195 -23.90 -10.57 -29.89
CA ALA A 195 -24.74 -11.56 -30.54
C ALA A 195 -26.17 -11.06 -30.79
N PHE A 196 -26.71 -10.22 -29.89
CA PHE A 196 -28.05 -9.64 -30.04
C PHE A 196 -28.11 -8.46 -31.02
N VAL A 197 -26.99 -7.77 -31.32
CA VAL A 197 -26.99 -6.54 -32.16
C VAL A 197 -27.69 -6.72 -33.51
N ARG A 198 -27.60 -7.91 -34.14
CA ARG A 198 -28.25 -8.19 -35.43
C ARG A 198 -29.60 -8.90 -35.30
N SER A 199 -29.75 -9.79 -34.33
CA SER A 199 -30.95 -10.61 -34.17
C SER A 199 -32.06 -9.91 -33.40
N ASP A 200 -31.71 -9.14 -32.37
CA ASP A 200 -32.63 -8.37 -31.53
C ASP A 200 -31.96 -7.05 -31.07
N PRO A 201 -32.00 -6.01 -31.93
CA PRO A 201 -31.36 -4.73 -31.63
C PRO A 201 -31.97 -4.00 -30.43
N ASP A 202 -33.23 -4.26 -30.11
CA ASP A 202 -33.91 -3.64 -28.97
C ASP A 202 -33.38 -4.26 -27.67
N ARG A 203 -33.30 -5.59 -27.58
CA ARG A 203 -32.68 -6.26 -26.43
C ARG A 203 -31.20 -5.91 -26.27
N ALA A 204 -30.46 -5.77 -27.37
CA ALA A 204 -29.07 -5.32 -27.31
C ALA A 204 -28.94 -3.92 -26.69
N ARG A 205 -29.85 -2.98 -27.01
CA ARG A 205 -29.87 -1.63 -26.43
C ARG A 205 -30.18 -1.64 -24.94
N GLU A 206 -31.10 -2.49 -24.50
CA GLU A 206 -31.38 -2.70 -23.08
C GLU A 206 -30.14 -3.21 -22.33
N LEU A 207 -29.52 -4.28 -22.84
CA LEU A 207 -28.32 -4.86 -22.21
C LEU A 207 -27.14 -3.90 -22.19
N ILE A 208 -26.98 -3.02 -23.19
CA ILE A 208 -25.96 -1.96 -23.16
C ILE A 208 -26.23 -0.97 -22.02
N ARG A 209 -27.49 -0.58 -21.81
CA ARG A 209 -27.87 0.30 -20.70
C ARG A 209 -27.61 -0.37 -19.35
N ASP A 210 -28.00 -1.64 -19.21
CA ASP A 210 -27.80 -2.40 -17.99
C ASP A 210 -26.31 -2.61 -17.70
N PHE A 211 -25.50 -2.85 -18.75
CA PHE A 211 -24.04 -2.90 -18.65
C PHE A 211 -23.44 -1.56 -18.22
N ALA A 212 -23.92 -0.44 -18.78
CA ALA A 212 -23.47 0.88 -18.38
C ALA A 212 -23.85 1.19 -16.92
N GLU A 213 -25.01 0.77 -16.45
CA GLU A 213 -25.43 0.91 -15.04
C GLU A 213 -24.57 0.05 -14.11
N TYR A 214 -24.33 -1.22 -14.47
CA TYR A 214 -23.43 -2.12 -13.74
C TYR A 214 -22.03 -1.52 -13.60
N ILE A 215 -21.42 -1.07 -14.70
CA ILE A 215 -20.09 -0.46 -14.68
C ILE A 215 -20.08 0.84 -13.89
N ARG A 216 -21.11 1.68 -14.05
CA ARG A 216 -21.22 2.94 -13.30
C ARG A 216 -21.29 2.68 -11.80
N HIS A 217 -22.06 1.69 -11.36
CA HIS A 217 -22.15 1.35 -9.95
C HIS A 217 -20.80 0.83 -9.42
N ASN A 218 -20.13 -0.06 -10.15
CA ASN A 218 -18.82 -0.58 -9.75
C ASN A 218 -17.70 0.49 -9.74
N LEU A 219 -17.75 1.47 -10.65
CA LEU A 219 -16.75 2.54 -10.76
C LEU A 219 -17.11 3.84 -10.04
N ALA A 220 -18.31 3.93 -9.46
CA ALA A 220 -18.76 5.13 -8.77
C ALA A 220 -17.76 5.48 -7.65
N ARG A 221 -17.35 6.75 -7.59
CA ARG A 221 -16.57 7.24 -6.44
C ARG A 221 -17.47 7.12 -5.22
N ARG A 222 -17.10 6.19 -4.35
CA ARG A 222 -17.81 5.75 -3.14
C ARG A 222 -18.33 6.96 -2.35
N GLY A 223 -19.65 7.07 -2.24
CA GLY A 223 -20.24 7.61 -1.02
C GLY A 223 -20.11 6.56 0.09
N GLU A 224 -20.07 6.96 1.36
CA GLU A 224 -20.03 5.98 2.46
C GLU A 224 -21.29 5.09 2.48
N TYR A 225 -22.44 5.65 2.07
CA TYR A 225 -23.75 5.02 2.16
C TYR A 225 -24.60 5.25 0.91
N THR A 226 -25.52 4.31 0.66
CA THR A 226 -26.57 4.36 -0.37
C THR A 226 -27.86 3.78 0.20
N THR A 227 -28.97 3.92 -0.51
CA THR A 227 -30.23 3.26 -0.11
C THR A 227 -30.27 1.82 -0.62
N LEU A 228 -31.07 0.99 0.03
CA LEU A 228 -31.39 -0.35 -0.46
C LEU A 228 -31.95 -0.31 -1.89
N ALA A 229 -32.76 0.69 -2.22
CA ALA A 229 -33.20 0.92 -3.59
C ALA A 229 -32.04 1.15 -4.59
N GLY A 230 -30.98 1.84 -4.16
CA GLY A 230 -29.79 2.08 -4.98
C GLY A 230 -29.00 0.80 -5.25
N GLU A 231 -28.74 0.00 -4.21
CA GLU A 231 -28.14 -1.33 -4.36
C GLU A 231 -29.01 -2.24 -5.22
N PHE A 232 -30.33 -2.16 -5.04
CA PHE A 232 -31.29 -2.98 -5.77
C PHE A 232 -31.23 -2.74 -7.28
N ARG A 233 -31.18 -1.49 -7.72
CA ARG A 233 -31.05 -1.15 -9.15
C ARG A 233 -29.78 -1.74 -9.77
N ALA A 234 -28.69 -1.73 -9.01
CA ALA A 234 -27.41 -2.29 -9.48
C ALA A 234 -27.46 -3.81 -9.60
N ILE A 235 -28.03 -4.51 -8.61
CA ILE A 235 -28.16 -5.96 -8.69
C ILE A 235 -29.16 -6.39 -9.78
N GLU A 236 -30.21 -5.61 -10.03
CA GLU A 236 -31.17 -5.89 -11.10
C GLU A 236 -30.50 -5.81 -12.48
N ALA A 237 -29.72 -4.75 -12.73
CA ALA A 237 -28.91 -4.61 -13.94
C ALA A 237 -27.92 -5.77 -14.11
N TYR A 238 -27.23 -6.16 -13.02
CA TYR A 238 -26.34 -7.32 -13.03
C TYR A 238 -27.07 -8.63 -13.37
N LEU A 239 -28.21 -8.89 -12.73
CA LEU A 239 -28.99 -10.11 -12.92
C LEU A 239 -29.56 -10.22 -14.34
N GLU A 240 -29.96 -9.11 -14.96
CA GLU A 240 -30.40 -9.09 -16.36
C GLU A 240 -29.25 -9.40 -17.34
N LEU A 241 -28.06 -8.85 -17.10
CA LEU A 241 -26.86 -9.22 -17.87
C LEU A 241 -26.50 -10.69 -17.68
N ALA A 242 -26.52 -11.17 -16.43
CA ALA A 242 -26.23 -12.57 -16.11
C ALA A 242 -27.23 -13.53 -16.76
N ARG A 243 -28.53 -13.17 -16.78
CA ARG A 243 -29.57 -13.92 -17.50
C ARG A 243 -29.31 -13.96 -19.00
N ALA A 244 -28.85 -12.86 -19.60
CA ALA A 244 -28.49 -12.86 -21.02
C ALA A 244 -27.27 -13.75 -21.31
N VAL A 245 -26.28 -13.80 -20.41
CA VAL A 245 -25.08 -14.64 -20.54
C VAL A 245 -25.38 -16.12 -20.32
N LEU A 246 -26.17 -16.46 -19.30
CA LEU A 246 -26.45 -17.84 -18.89
C LEU A 246 -27.69 -18.43 -19.55
N GLY A 247 -28.56 -17.60 -20.13
CA GLY A 247 -29.83 -18.01 -20.72
C GLY A 247 -30.73 -18.70 -19.70
N GLU A 248 -31.38 -19.79 -20.13
CA GLU A 248 -32.30 -20.60 -19.31
C GLU A 248 -31.64 -21.25 -18.08
N ARG A 249 -30.30 -21.26 -17.99
CA ARG A 249 -29.58 -21.81 -16.83
C ARG A 249 -29.72 -20.96 -15.57
N LEU A 250 -30.08 -19.68 -15.67
CA LEU A 250 -30.23 -18.80 -14.51
C LEU A 250 -31.70 -18.44 -14.28
N ARG A 251 -32.29 -18.99 -13.22
CA ARG A 251 -33.60 -18.58 -12.71
C ARG A 251 -33.41 -17.54 -11.62
N VAL A 252 -34.09 -16.41 -11.70
CA VAL A 252 -33.96 -15.35 -10.68
C VAL A 252 -35.32 -15.00 -10.13
N GLN A 253 -35.43 -14.93 -8.81
CA GLN A 253 -36.60 -14.45 -8.11
C GLN A 253 -36.22 -13.33 -7.16
N VAL A 254 -36.96 -12.23 -7.22
CA VAL A 254 -36.67 -11.05 -6.38
C VAL A 254 -37.93 -10.60 -5.66
N ARG A 255 -37.85 -10.44 -4.33
CA ARG A 255 -38.98 -10.12 -3.46
C ARG A 255 -38.57 -9.13 -2.37
N ILE A 256 -38.73 -7.84 -2.62
CA ILE A 256 -38.39 -6.78 -1.66
C ILE A 256 -39.66 -6.06 -1.21
N ALA A 257 -39.84 -5.93 0.10
CA ALA A 257 -40.90 -5.12 0.67
C ALA A 257 -40.63 -3.62 0.40
N PRO A 258 -41.60 -2.84 -0.11
CA PRO A 258 -41.38 -1.42 -0.44
C PRO A 258 -40.89 -0.57 0.74
N GLU A 259 -41.28 -0.93 1.96
CA GLU A 259 -40.95 -0.22 3.19
C GLU A 259 -39.47 -0.29 3.60
N VAL A 260 -38.70 -1.25 3.06
CA VAL A 260 -37.25 -1.35 3.32
C VAL A 260 -36.40 -0.66 2.27
N LEU A 261 -36.96 -0.30 1.11
CA LEU A 261 -36.24 0.36 0.01
C LEU A 261 -35.48 1.64 0.44
N PRO A 262 -36.00 2.49 1.36
CA PRO A 262 -35.29 3.70 1.79
C PRO A 262 -34.16 3.46 2.80
N VAL A 263 -34.03 2.24 3.35
CA VAL A 263 -33.01 1.94 4.38
C VAL A 263 -31.62 2.24 3.82
N ALA A 264 -30.84 3.01 4.56
CA ALA A 264 -29.48 3.37 4.17
C ALA A 264 -28.49 2.30 4.65
N LEU A 265 -27.57 1.92 3.77
CA LEU A 265 -26.52 0.95 4.03
C LEU A 265 -25.23 1.25 3.28
N PRO A 266 -24.09 0.66 3.68
CA PRO A 266 -22.84 0.88 2.98
C PRO A 266 -22.93 0.46 1.51
N PHE A 267 -22.34 1.26 0.62
CA PHE A 267 -22.30 0.98 -0.81
C PHE A 267 -21.62 -0.36 -1.14
N LEU A 268 -22.09 -1.12 -2.12
CA LEU A 268 -21.63 -2.48 -2.49
C LEU A 268 -21.80 -3.50 -1.37
N THR A 269 -22.94 -3.51 -0.68
CA THR A 269 -23.25 -4.54 0.32
C THR A 269 -23.95 -5.73 -0.32
N LEU A 270 -24.87 -5.51 -1.25
CA LEU A 270 -25.65 -6.58 -1.87
C LEU A 270 -25.01 -7.15 -3.12
N GLN A 271 -24.40 -6.30 -3.95
CA GLN A 271 -23.83 -6.75 -5.22
C GLN A 271 -22.83 -7.91 -5.04
N PRO A 272 -21.87 -7.87 -4.09
CA PRO A 272 -20.95 -9.00 -3.89
C PRO A 272 -21.65 -10.30 -3.50
N LEU A 273 -22.79 -10.23 -2.81
CA LEU A 273 -23.55 -11.41 -2.40
C LEU A 273 -24.28 -12.04 -3.59
N VAL A 274 -24.89 -11.20 -4.43
CA VAL A 274 -25.61 -11.63 -5.63
C VAL A 274 -24.64 -12.17 -6.68
N GLU A 275 -23.49 -11.52 -6.87
CA GLU A 275 -22.43 -12.02 -7.74
C GLU A 275 -21.92 -13.39 -7.26
N ASN A 276 -21.73 -13.55 -5.94
CA ASN A 276 -21.32 -14.83 -5.37
C ASN A 276 -22.36 -15.93 -5.64
N ALA A 277 -23.66 -15.64 -5.44
CA ALA A 277 -24.75 -16.57 -5.70
C ALA A 277 -24.82 -17.00 -7.18
N VAL A 278 -24.63 -16.09 -8.14
CA VAL A 278 -24.62 -16.43 -9.57
C VAL A 278 -23.36 -17.21 -9.95
N GLN A 279 -22.17 -16.73 -9.56
CA GLN A 279 -20.90 -17.30 -9.98
C GLN A 279 -20.66 -18.69 -9.36
N HIS A 280 -20.93 -18.82 -8.06
CA HIS A 280 -20.67 -20.06 -7.34
C HIS A 280 -21.90 -20.98 -7.29
N GLY A 281 -23.09 -20.40 -7.24
CA GLY A 281 -24.34 -21.14 -7.16
C GLY A 281 -24.90 -21.60 -8.51
N VAL A 282 -24.58 -20.93 -9.62
CA VAL A 282 -25.19 -21.23 -10.93
C VAL A 282 -24.17 -21.50 -12.04
N GLU A 283 -23.19 -20.62 -12.24
CA GLU A 283 -22.28 -20.69 -13.40
C GLU A 283 -21.50 -22.01 -13.47
N ARG A 284 -21.13 -22.55 -12.29
CA ARG A 284 -20.36 -23.79 -12.13
C ARG A 284 -21.17 -25.09 -12.29
N ILE A 285 -22.49 -25.00 -12.43
CA ILE A 285 -23.38 -26.17 -12.51
C ILE A 285 -23.94 -26.30 -13.92
N GLU A 286 -23.66 -27.39 -14.62
CA GLU A 286 -24.11 -27.59 -16.01
C GLU A 286 -25.62 -27.41 -16.18
N GLY A 287 -26.42 -27.91 -15.23
CA GLY A 287 -27.89 -27.79 -15.21
C GLY A 287 -28.44 -26.40 -14.90
N GLY A 288 -27.57 -25.44 -14.55
CA GLY A 288 -27.99 -24.13 -14.06
C GLY A 288 -28.49 -24.18 -12.61
N GLY A 289 -29.22 -23.15 -12.20
CA GLY A 289 -29.65 -22.96 -10.83
C GLY A 289 -30.61 -21.79 -10.67
N SER A 290 -30.92 -21.46 -9.43
CA SER A 290 -31.78 -20.35 -9.06
C SER A 290 -31.10 -19.45 -8.04
N VAL A 291 -31.31 -18.15 -8.20
CA VAL A 291 -30.91 -17.12 -7.24
C VAL A 291 -32.16 -16.40 -6.76
N GLN A 292 -32.34 -16.36 -5.45
CA GLN A 292 -33.43 -15.64 -4.81
C GLN A 292 -32.88 -14.49 -3.97
N VAL A 293 -33.41 -13.29 -4.20
CA VAL A 293 -33.11 -12.10 -3.38
C VAL A 293 -34.38 -11.67 -2.67
N SER A 294 -34.34 -11.59 -1.34
CA SER A 294 -35.48 -11.15 -0.54
C SER A 294 -35.10 -10.08 0.46
N GLY A 295 -36.04 -9.20 0.82
CA GLY A 295 -35.81 -8.11 1.75
C GLY A 295 -37.10 -7.71 2.44
N GLU A 296 -37.09 -7.72 3.77
CA GLU A 296 -38.27 -7.45 4.59
C GLU A 296 -37.90 -6.74 5.90
N ALA A 297 -38.88 -6.08 6.51
CA ALA A 297 -38.73 -5.50 7.83
C ALA A 297 -39.00 -6.57 8.90
N GLN A 298 -38.09 -6.68 9.87
CA GLN A 298 -38.26 -7.50 11.06
C GLN A 298 -38.06 -6.62 12.30
N GLY A 299 -39.17 -6.06 12.80
CA GLY A 299 -39.14 -5.10 13.90
C GLY A 299 -38.38 -3.82 13.53
N THR A 300 -37.29 -3.56 14.24
CA THR A 300 -36.39 -2.40 14.00
C THR A 300 -35.35 -2.66 12.93
N ASP A 301 -35.20 -3.90 12.48
CA ASP A 301 -34.19 -4.30 11.52
C ASP A 301 -34.79 -4.50 10.12
N CYS A 302 -33.97 -4.29 9.11
CA CYS A 302 -34.17 -4.74 7.74
C CYS A 302 -33.33 -6.00 7.54
N VAL A 303 -33.98 -7.08 7.11
CA VAL A 303 -33.33 -8.36 6.84
C VAL A 303 -33.38 -8.62 5.34
N ILE A 304 -32.21 -8.82 4.75
CA ILE A 304 -32.03 -9.09 3.32
C ILE A 304 -31.38 -10.46 3.22
N ALA A 305 -31.91 -11.34 2.38
CA ALA A 305 -31.34 -12.66 2.13
C ALA A 305 -31.08 -12.86 0.64
N VAL A 306 -29.90 -13.38 0.32
CA VAL A 306 -29.51 -13.84 -1.01
C VAL A 306 -29.29 -15.34 -0.92
N GLU A 307 -30.03 -16.10 -1.72
CA GLU A 307 -30.07 -17.56 -1.67
C GLU A 307 -29.77 -18.13 -3.06
N ASP A 308 -28.96 -19.18 -3.11
CA ASP A 308 -28.77 -20.01 -4.29
C ASP A 308 -29.01 -21.49 -3.99
N ASP A 309 -29.43 -22.25 -5.00
CA ASP A 309 -29.61 -23.71 -4.94
C ASP A 309 -28.37 -24.48 -5.41
N GLY A 310 -27.19 -23.86 -5.29
CA GLY A 310 -25.95 -24.41 -5.82
C GLY A 310 -25.34 -25.53 -4.98
N PRO A 311 -24.05 -25.87 -5.20
CA PRO A 311 -23.40 -26.96 -4.49
C PRO A 311 -23.19 -26.69 -2.99
N GLY A 312 -23.43 -25.46 -2.53
CA GLY A 312 -23.07 -25.02 -1.18
C GLY A 312 -21.57 -25.13 -0.90
N MET A 313 -21.19 -24.99 0.37
CA MET A 313 -19.81 -25.16 0.82
C MET A 313 -19.75 -25.75 2.22
N ASP A 314 -18.56 -26.23 2.58
CA ASP A 314 -18.27 -26.66 3.94
C ASP A 314 -18.46 -25.47 4.93
N PRO A 315 -19.21 -25.65 6.03
CA PRO A 315 -19.46 -24.59 7.00
C PRO A 315 -18.21 -24.01 7.68
N GLU A 316 -17.16 -24.81 7.89
CA GLU A 316 -15.89 -24.30 8.42
C GLU A 316 -15.20 -23.40 7.39
N HIS A 317 -15.27 -23.77 6.10
CA HIS A 317 -14.77 -22.92 5.03
C HIS A 317 -15.51 -21.58 4.97
N ALA A 318 -16.84 -21.58 5.12
CA ALA A 318 -17.64 -20.36 5.18
C ALA A 318 -17.23 -19.45 6.36
N ARG A 319 -16.95 -20.04 7.54
CA ARG A 319 -16.47 -19.28 8.71
C ARG A 319 -15.06 -18.73 8.49
N ALA A 320 -14.14 -19.53 7.95
CA ALA A 320 -12.79 -19.09 7.63
C ALA A 320 -12.78 -17.97 6.58
N ALA A 321 -13.68 -18.02 5.61
CA ALA A 321 -13.88 -16.95 4.64
C ALA A 321 -14.26 -15.64 5.32
N LEU A 322 -15.24 -15.63 6.23
CA LEU A 322 -15.61 -14.44 7.00
C LEU A 322 -14.50 -13.95 7.93
N ALA A 323 -13.69 -14.84 8.48
CA ALA A 323 -12.51 -14.50 9.28
C ALA A 323 -11.37 -13.86 8.46
N GLY A 324 -11.48 -13.84 7.13
CA GLY A 324 -10.47 -13.30 6.23
C GLY A 324 -9.31 -14.26 5.94
N GLU A 325 -9.48 -15.55 6.27
CA GLU A 325 -8.49 -16.61 6.01
C GLU A 325 -8.71 -17.30 4.64
N GLY A 326 -9.81 -16.97 3.95
CA GLY A 326 -10.14 -17.49 2.62
C GLY A 326 -9.42 -16.80 1.46
N GLN A 327 -9.34 -17.47 0.31
CA GLN A 327 -8.86 -16.91 -0.96
C GLN A 327 -10.02 -16.64 -1.93
N GLY A 328 -9.92 -15.61 -2.79
CA GLY A 328 -10.92 -15.35 -3.84
C GLY A 328 -12.19 -14.66 -3.33
N SER A 329 -13.38 -15.21 -3.66
CA SER A 329 -14.70 -14.63 -3.33
C SER A 329 -14.95 -14.46 -1.83
N GLY A 330 -14.31 -15.28 -0.99
CA GLY A 330 -14.33 -15.13 0.46
C GLY A 330 -13.82 -13.77 0.95
N LEU A 331 -12.92 -13.12 0.20
CA LEU A 331 -12.42 -11.79 0.53
C LEU A 331 -13.48 -10.70 0.34
N ALA A 332 -14.35 -10.85 -0.67
CA ALA A 332 -15.44 -9.90 -0.92
C ALA A 332 -16.50 -9.99 0.20
N LEU A 333 -16.90 -11.20 0.58
CA LEU A 333 -17.83 -11.44 1.69
C LEU A 333 -17.25 -10.93 3.03
N ALA A 334 -15.96 -11.21 3.31
CA ALA A 334 -15.29 -10.72 4.51
C ALA A 334 -15.22 -9.19 4.58
N ASN A 335 -15.03 -8.52 3.44
CA ASN A 335 -15.00 -7.07 3.38
C ASN A 335 -16.39 -6.47 3.64
N VAL A 336 -17.45 -7.08 3.11
CA VAL A 336 -18.83 -6.69 3.41
C VAL A 336 -19.14 -6.87 4.90
N ASP A 337 -18.82 -8.03 5.48
CA ASP A 337 -19.02 -8.30 6.92
C ASP A 337 -18.28 -7.28 7.80
N ARG A 338 -16.99 -7.05 7.53
CA ARG A 338 -16.18 -6.09 8.29
C ARG A 338 -16.76 -4.68 8.23
N ARG A 339 -17.24 -4.25 7.06
CA ARG A 339 -17.83 -2.92 6.87
C ARG A 339 -19.16 -2.78 7.59
N LEU A 340 -20.03 -3.79 7.52
CA LEU A 340 -21.30 -3.78 8.26
C LEU A 340 -21.05 -3.70 9.78
N ARG A 341 -20.12 -4.49 10.31
CA ARG A 341 -19.75 -4.46 11.73
C ARG A 341 -19.14 -3.13 12.15
N ALA A 342 -18.34 -2.50 11.28
CA ALA A 342 -17.76 -1.18 11.55
C ALA A 342 -18.81 -0.06 11.62
N VAL A 343 -19.86 -0.16 10.81
CA VAL A 343 -20.90 0.87 10.70
C VAL A 343 -21.99 0.71 11.77
N TYR A 344 -22.47 -0.51 11.99
CA TYR A 344 -23.63 -0.77 12.85
C TYR A 344 -23.28 -1.46 14.18
N GLY A 345 -22.06 -1.97 14.31
CA GLY A 345 -21.57 -2.67 15.48
C GLY A 345 -21.43 -4.19 15.30
N PRO A 346 -20.73 -4.88 16.23
CA PRO A 346 -20.33 -6.28 16.07
C PRO A 346 -21.48 -7.28 15.84
N GLN A 347 -22.71 -6.93 16.21
CA GLN A 347 -23.91 -7.75 16.06
C GLN A 347 -24.52 -7.73 14.65
N TYR A 348 -24.12 -6.78 13.80
CA TYR A 348 -24.64 -6.61 12.44
C TYR A 348 -23.60 -7.06 11.40
N GLY A 349 -23.31 -8.36 11.41
CA GLY A 349 -22.46 -9.02 10.42
C GLY A 349 -23.25 -9.82 9.39
N LEU A 350 -22.54 -10.47 8.48
CA LEU A 350 -23.12 -11.48 7.59
C LEU A 350 -23.36 -12.78 8.36
N VAL A 351 -24.49 -13.43 8.06
CA VAL A 351 -24.76 -14.81 8.46
C VAL A 351 -24.79 -15.66 7.20
N ILE A 352 -23.97 -16.71 7.14
CA ILE A 352 -23.94 -17.65 6.02
C ILE A 352 -24.49 -18.99 6.51
N GLU A 353 -25.58 -19.41 5.89
CA GLU A 353 -26.23 -20.69 6.07
C GLU A 353 -25.95 -21.53 4.82
N THR A 354 -25.16 -22.59 4.96
CA THR A 354 -24.76 -23.44 3.84
C THR A 354 -24.36 -24.83 4.33
N ALA A 355 -24.48 -25.81 3.45
CA ALA A 355 -23.93 -27.15 3.60
C ALA A 355 -23.66 -27.73 2.21
N GLU A 356 -22.79 -28.74 2.13
CA GLU A 356 -22.53 -29.43 0.86
C GLU A 356 -23.84 -30.00 0.26
N GLY A 357 -24.14 -29.60 -0.98
CA GLY A 357 -25.34 -29.97 -1.73
C GLY A 357 -26.62 -29.23 -1.33
N ALA A 358 -26.58 -28.28 -0.38
CA ALA A 358 -27.76 -27.59 0.14
C ALA A 358 -27.89 -26.13 -0.32
N GLY A 359 -27.02 -25.67 -1.22
CA GLY A 359 -26.95 -24.26 -1.63
C GLY A 359 -26.32 -23.35 -0.58
N THR A 360 -26.44 -22.04 -0.81
CA THR A 360 -25.93 -21.01 0.09
C THR A 360 -26.99 -19.95 0.32
N ARG A 361 -27.24 -19.62 1.59
CA ARG A 361 -28.10 -18.52 2.01
C ARG A 361 -27.29 -17.53 2.83
N ILE A 362 -27.11 -16.33 2.29
CA ILE A 362 -26.40 -15.24 2.96
C ILE A 362 -27.43 -14.22 3.45
N VAL A 363 -27.45 -13.98 4.75
CA VAL A 363 -28.36 -13.05 5.41
C VAL A 363 -27.59 -11.82 5.88
N VAL A 364 -28.08 -10.65 5.46
CA VAL A 364 -27.67 -9.33 5.93
C VAL A 364 -28.75 -8.81 6.86
N ARG A 365 -28.35 -8.36 8.05
CA ARG A 365 -29.22 -7.63 8.96
C ARG A 365 -28.65 -6.24 9.17
N VAL A 366 -29.48 -5.21 8.99
CA VAL A 366 -29.12 -3.82 9.28
C VAL A 366 -30.26 -3.13 10.02
N PRO A 367 -29.99 -2.18 10.91
CA PRO A 367 -31.06 -1.39 11.52
C PRO A 367 -31.75 -0.54 10.45
N ARG A 368 -33.08 -0.40 10.54
CA ARG A 368 -33.86 0.46 9.63
C ARG A 368 -33.50 1.94 9.76
N PHE A 369 -32.94 2.33 10.91
CA PHE A 369 -32.44 3.66 11.19
C PHE A 369 -31.16 3.58 12.04
N ALA A 370 -30.10 4.24 11.58
CA ALA A 370 -28.86 4.42 12.33
C ALA A 370 -28.40 5.90 12.24
N PRO A 371 -28.11 6.57 13.37
CA PRO A 371 -27.58 7.93 13.35
C PRO A 371 -26.27 8.01 12.54
N GLY A 372 -26.16 9.00 11.65
CA GLY A 372 -24.98 9.20 10.82
C GLY A 372 -24.91 8.34 9.55
N VAL A 373 -25.81 7.37 9.39
CA VAL A 373 -25.92 6.55 8.18
C VAL A 373 -27.05 7.10 7.32
N VAL A 374 -26.71 8.03 6.42
CA VAL A 374 -27.67 8.69 5.53
C VAL A 374 -27.17 8.60 4.10
N ALA A 375 -28.03 8.14 3.19
CA ALA A 375 -27.76 8.21 1.76
C ALA A 375 -27.94 9.67 1.30
N LEU A 376 -26.88 10.25 0.72
CA LEU A 376 -26.87 11.63 0.23
C LEU A 376 -27.64 11.79 -1.09
#